data_AF-A0A814JBI3-F1
#
_entry.id   AF-A0A814JBI3-F1
#
_cell.length_a   1.000
_cell.length_b   1.000
_cell.length_c   1.000
_cell.angle_alpha   90.00
_cell.angle_beta   90.00
_cell.angle_gamma   90.00
#
_symmetry.space_group_name_H-M   'P 1'
#
loop_
_entity.id
_entity.type
_entity.pdbx_description
1 polymer ?
#
loop_
_entity_poly.entity_id
_entity_poly.type
_entity_poly.pdbx_seq_one_letter_code
_entity_poly.pdbx_strand_id
1 'polypeptide(L)'
;MKVSSTGSNRLRSCVAGIDGIGTGLKKSVYWFLIRLPGERHGLFILHRAACKINSYDNFLSWLYEFFSLLRVEAMSKSLSWHALESDPDLWRVYMEKLGADGNSFEFIEIYSLDEDYPPEENIYAFIFLYPDNGSTPISNVSSQDVHDNLWTIKQIDELDSCCCLIALLHAIGNNLDNIVLKADSPLAMFFEKTKNMTADERAVVLLNDQKIHQAHEETAEQGQTAMVDSERVGYHYIAYIVSKNNNLYALNGSTRGPQAKFIRELDKESFYSYVTREIKQRIHELNGDIRFNLIGLARK
;
A
#
# COMPACT_ATOMS: atom_id res chain seq x y z
N MET A 1 30.82 -20.85 33.17
CA MET A 1 29.55 -20.09 33.04
C MET A 1 29.35 -19.25 34.28
N LYS A 2 29.36 -17.92 34.15
CA LYS A 2 28.89 -16.99 35.18
C LYS A 2 27.90 -16.06 34.47
N VAL A 3 26.63 -16.16 34.81
CA VAL A 3 25.58 -15.28 34.28
C VAL A 3 25.41 -14.16 35.31
N SER A 4 25.79 -12.93 34.95
CA SER A 4 25.39 -11.75 35.69
C SER A 4 24.11 -11.19 35.05
N SER A 5 23.05 -11.07 35.83
CA SER A 5 21.79 -10.46 35.43
C SER A 5 21.73 -9.04 35.97
N THR A 6 21.64 -8.05 35.08
CA THR A 6 21.17 -6.70 35.43
C THR A 6 19.87 -6.42 34.69
N GLY A 7 18.84 -6.02 35.45
CA GLY A 7 17.48 -5.81 34.97
C GLY A 7 17.37 -4.57 34.10
N SER A 8 16.80 -4.75 32.90
CA SER A 8 16.20 -3.71 32.07
C SER A 8 15.53 -4.39 30.86
N ASN A 9 14.33 -3.95 30.50
CA ASN A 9 13.51 -4.43 29.37
C ASN A 9 14.09 -4.03 28.00
N ARG A 10 15.33 -4.42 27.72
CA ARG A 10 15.92 -4.39 26.36
C ARG A 10 16.17 -5.81 25.88
N LEU A 11 16.02 -6.05 24.58
CA LEU A 11 16.42 -7.27 23.89
C LEU A 11 17.75 -7.79 24.46
N ARG A 12 17.70 -8.93 25.15
CA ARG A 12 18.91 -9.61 25.65
C ARG A 12 19.39 -10.54 24.55
N SER A 13 20.43 -10.13 23.82
CA SER A 13 21.20 -11.05 22.99
C SER A 13 22.27 -11.71 23.88
N CYS A 14 22.22 -13.04 24.00
CA CYS A 14 23.34 -13.81 24.52
C CYS A 14 24.17 -14.28 23.31
N VAL A 15 25.36 -13.69 23.12
CA VAL A 15 26.33 -14.19 22.14
C VAL A 15 27.15 -15.28 22.82
N ALA A 16 26.93 -16.54 22.45
CA ALA A 16 27.83 -17.64 22.83
C ALA A 16 28.90 -17.77 21.73
N GLY A 17 30.11 -17.27 21.99
CA GLY A 17 31.27 -17.53 21.14
C GLY A 17 31.80 -18.94 21.37
N ILE A 18 31.98 -19.72 20.30
CA ILE A 18 32.77 -20.95 20.35
C ILE A 18 34.16 -20.57 19.85
N ASP A 19 35.15 -20.58 20.74
CA ASP A 19 36.56 -20.37 20.39
C ASP A 19 37.09 -21.59 19.63
N GLY A 20 37.42 -21.37 18.35
CA GLY A 20 38.21 -22.30 17.55
C GLY A 20 39.61 -21.74 17.31
N ILE A 21 40.57 -22.13 18.16
CA ILE A 21 41.99 -21.86 17.96
C ILE A 21 42.47 -22.58 16.68
N GLY A 22 43.06 -21.86 15.73
CA GLY A 22 43.74 -22.44 14.57
C GLY A 22 43.85 -21.48 13.39
N THR A 23 45.09 -21.11 13.07
CA THR A 23 45.52 -20.22 11.99
C THR A 23 44.97 -20.62 10.61
N GLY A 24 44.45 -19.64 9.87
CA GLY A 24 44.03 -19.78 8.47
C GLY A 24 42.57 -19.34 8.22
N LEU A 25 42.36 -18.52 7.20
CA LEU A 25 41.05 -17.97 6.76
C LEU A 25 39.90 -18.97 6.93
N LYS A 26 39.08 -18.82 7.96
CA LYS A 26 37.89 -19.65 8.18
C LYS A 26 36.63 -18.80 8.14
N LYS A 27 35.65 -19.25 7.36
CA LYS A 27 34.27 -18.79 7.42
C LYS A 27 33.79 -18.94 8.87
N SER A 28 33.56 -17.83 9.56
CA SER A 28 32.92 -17.85 10.88
C SER A 28 31.44 -18.15 10.70
N VAL A 29 30.95 -19.19 11.38
CA VAL A 29 29.52 -19.52 11.43
C VAL A 29 29.00 -19.07 12.78
N TYR A 30 28.06 -18.13 12.78
CA TYR A 30 27.45 -17.61 13.99
C TYR A 30 26.09 -18.28 14.20
N TRP A 31 25.81 -18.62 15.46
CA TRP A 31 24.52 -19.14 15.90
C TRP A 31 23.90 -18.11 16.84
N PHE A 32 22.70 -17.64 16.50
CA PHE A 32 21.96 -16.69 17.33
C PHE A 32 20.81 -17.42 18.02
N LEU A 33 20.65 -17.16 19.32
CA LEU A 33 19.48 -17.54 20.10
C LEU A 33 18.62 -16.29 20.25
N ILE A 34 17.51 -16.24 19.53
CA ILE A 34 16.59 -15.09 19.50
C ILE A 34 15.38 -15.42 20.37
N ARG A 35 15.01 -14.50 21.26
CA ARG A 35 13.78 -14.58 22.06
C ARG A 35 12.82 -13.50 21.60
N LEU A 36 11.66 -13.89 21.07
CA LEU A 36 10.63 -12.95 20.64
C LEU A 36 9.88 -12.34 21.86
N PRO A 37 9.42 -11.08 21.77
CA PRO A 37 8.63 -10.46 22.83
C PRO A 37 7.23 -11.11 22.92
N GLY A 38 6.81 -11.52 24.12
CA GLY A 38 5.44 -11.99 24.40
C GLY A 38 5.29 -13.48 24.74
N GLU A 39 6.28 -14.33 24.45
CA GLU A 39 6.20 -15.77 24.76
C GLU A 39 6.82 -16.13 26.12
N ARG A 40 6.02 -16.78 26.99
CA ARG A 40 6.46 -17.28 28.31
C ARG A 40 7.29 -18.57 28.22
N HIS A 41 7.19 -19.31 27.11
CA HIS A 41 7.97 -20.52 26.83
C HIS A 41 8.63 -20.36 25.47
N GLY A 42 9.96 -20.26 25.46
CA GLY A 42 10.72 -19.74 24.33
C GLY A 42 10.79 -20.68 23.14
N LEU A 43 10.25 -20.26 22.00
CA LEU A 43 10.66 -20.75 20.71
C LEU A 43 12.05 -20.16 20.39
N PHE A 44 13.06 -21.02 20.32
CA PHE A 44 14.43 -20.63 20.00
C PHE A 44 14.68 -20.90 18.51
N ILE A 45 14.72 -19.85 17.70
CA ILE A 45 15.13 -19.99 16.29
C ILE A 45 16.67 -19.99 16.24
N LEU A 46 17.25 -21.14 15.90
CA LEU A 46 18.67 -21.28 15.60
C LEU A 46 18.90 -20.92 14.13
N HIS A 47 19.22 -19.66 13.85
CA HIS A 47 19.56 -19.26 12.49
C HIS A 47 21.07 -19.42 12.26
N ARG A 48 21.44 -20.16 11.20
CA ARG A 48 22.82 -20.29 10.73
C ARG A 48 23.11 -19.17 9.75
N ALA A 49 23.97 -18.22 10.11
CA ALA A 49 24.47 -17.21 9.18
C ALA A 49 25.94 -17.49 8.86
N ALA A 50 26.26 -17.62 7.57
CA ALA A 50 27.63 -17.72 7.08
C ALA A 50 28.00 -16.38 6.44
N CYS A 51 28.93 -15.63 7.03
CA CYS A 51 29.31 -14.32 6.50
C CYS A 51 30.84 -14.20 6.39
N LYS A 52 31.31 -13.60 5.28
CA LYS A 52 32.72 -13.21 5.09
C LYS A 52 32.86 -11.79 5.63
N ILE A 53 32.99 -11.65 6.94
CA ILE A 53 33.10 -10.36 7.60
C ILE A 53 34.57 -10.09 7.91
N ASN A 54 35.15 -9.08 7.26
CA ASN A 54 36.57 -8.73 7.38
C ASN A 54 36.84 -7.61 8.40
N SER A 55 35.82 -7.07 9.10
CA SER A 55 35.99 -6.04 10.14
C SER A 55 34.81 -6.03 11.14
N TYR A 56 35.04 -5.48 12.34
CA TYR A 56 34.05 -5.40 13.42
C TYR A 56 32.87 -4.45 13.10
N ASP A 57 33.13 -3.37 12.36
CA ASP A 57 32.08 -2.42 11.94
C ASP A 57 31.11 -3.04 10.92
N ASN A 58 31.64 -3.86 9.99
CA ASN A 58 30.82 -4.61 9.06
C ASN A 58 29.94 -5.66 9.76
N PHE A 59 30.38 -6.16 10.93
CA PHE A 59 29.57 -7.06 11.75
C PHE A 59 28.40 -6.34 12.42
N LEU A 60 28.60 -5.15 12.97
CA LEU A 60 27.54 -4.38 13.62
C LEU A 60 26.50 -3.86 12.61
N SER A 61 26.93 -3.39 11.45
CA SER A 61 26.00 -3.00 10.36
C SER A 61 25.17 -4.18 9.88
N TRP A 62 25.83 -5.33 9.64
CA TRP A 62 25.14 -6.55 9.26
C TRP A 62 24.17 -7.04 10.34
N LEU A 63 24.54 -6.98 11.62
CA LEU A 63 23.63 -7.32 12.72
C LEU A 63 22.42 -6.39 12.75
N TYR A 64 22.61 -5.10 12.49
CA TYR A 64 21.50 -4.14 12.46
C TYR A 64 20.54 -4.43 11.31
N GLU A 65 21.05 -4.68 10.10
CA GLU A 65 20.24 -5.11 8.96
C GLU A 65 19.55 -6.45 9.23
N PHE A 66 20.27 -7.44 9.74
CA PHE A 66 19.75 -8.78 10.05
C PHE A 66 18.66 -8.73 11.11
N PHE A 67 18.83 -7.97 12.19
CA PHE A 67 17.79 -7.80 13.20
C PHE A 67 16.65 -6.90 12.72
N SER A 68 16.90 -5.96 11.80
CA SER A 68 15.84 -5.22 11.13
C SER A 68 14.98 -6.15 10.27
N LEU A 69 15.61 -7.03 9.48
CA LEU A 69 14.93 -8.05 8.67
C LEU A 69 14.17 -9.07 9.53
N LEU A 70 14.78 -9.58 10.60
CA LEU A 70 14.09 -10.47 11.55
C LEU A 70 12.96 -9.78 12.30
N ARG A 71 13.07 -8.47 12.57
CA ARG A 71 11.98 -7.71 13.20
C ARG A 71 10.81 -7.56 12.22
N VAL A 72 11.09 -7.40 10.93
CA VAL A 72 10.07 -7.48 9.87
C VAL A 72 9.43 -8.86 9.84
N GLU A 73 10.22 -9.95 9.81
CA GLU A 73 9.68 -11.33 9.84
C GLU A 73 8.88 -11.67 11.11
N ALA A 74 9.30 -11.16 12.27
CA ALA A 74 8.63 -11.44 13.54
C ALA A 74 7.38 -10.56 13.76
N MET A 75 7.32 -9.37 13.14
CA MET A 75 6.11 -8.55 13.08
C MET A 75 5.16 -9.03 11.96
N SER A 76 5.66 -9.72 10.94
CA SER A 76 4.87 -10.26 9.82
C SER A 76 4.15 -11.57 10.15
N LYS A 77 3.58 -11.69 11.34
CA LYS A 77 2.39 -12.54 11.46
C LYS A 77 1.35 -11.84 10.58
N SER A 78 1.24 -12.27 9.32
CA SER A 78 0.55 -11.55 8.25
C SER A 78 -0.81 -11.07 8.75
N LEU A 79 -0.93 -9.76 8.96
CA LEU A 79 -2.24 -9.15 9.20
C LEU A 79 -3.04 -9.40 7.92
N SER A 80 -4.14 -10.13 8.03
CA SER A 80 -5.08 -10.27 6.93
C SER A 80 -5.72 -8.90 6.68
N TRP A 81 -5.90 -8.58 5.40
CA TRP A 81 -6.65 -7.41 4.96
C TRP A 81 -7.92 -7.89 4.27
N HIS A 82 -9.07 -7.39 4.70
CA HIS A 82 -10.33 -7.70 4.04
C HIS A 82 -10.63 -6.72 2.91
N ALA A 83 -11.31 -7.17 1.87
CA ALA A 83 -11.71 -6.26 0.80
C ALA A 83 -12.78 -5.28 1.30
N LEU A 84 -12.62 -4.02 0.90
CA LEU A 84 -13.62 -2.98 1.13
C LEU A 84 -14.69 -3.01 0.04
N GLU A 85 -15.94 -2.88 0.47
CA GLU A 85 -17.09 -2.69 -0.39
C GLU A 85 -16.96 -1.37 -1.17
N SER A 86 -17.43 -1.35 -2.43
CA SER A 86 -17.46 -0.16 -3.27
C SER A 86 -18.66 0.69 -2.89
N ASP A 87 -18.54 1.42 -1.78
CA ASP A 87 -19.62 2.21 -1.20
C ASP A 87 -19.07 3.61 -0.81
N PRO A 88 -19.62 4.70 -1.38
CA PRO A 88 -19.13 6.06 -1.15
C PRO A 88 -19.28 6.51 0.32
N ASP A 89 -20.34 6.11 1.01
CA ASP A 89 -20.57 6.45 2.41
C ASP A 89 -19.54 5.73 3.31
N LEU A 90 -19.27 4.47 3.01
CA LEU A 90 -18.27 3.68 3.72
C LEU A 90 -16.86 4.28 3.56
N TRP A 91 -16.50 4.67 2.33
CA TRP A 91 -15.21 5.29 2.03
C TRP A 91 -15.08 6.65 2.71
N ARG A 92 -16.16 7.43 2.77
CA ARG A 92 -16.18 8.70 3.50
C ARG A 92 -15.87 8.49 4.98
N VAL A 93 -16.59 7.58 5.64
CA VAL A 93 -16.35 7.23 7.06
C VAL A 93 -14.91 6.81 7.27
N TYR A 94 -14.37 5.99 6.37
CA TYR A 94 -13.01 5.50 6.45
C TYR A 94 -11.97 6.62 6.35
N MET A 95 -12.08 7.49 5.34
CA MET A 95 -11.13 8.58 5.14
C MET A 95 -11.21 9.62 6.26
N GLU A 96 -12.40 9.93 6.77
CA GLU A 96 -12.58 10.82 7.93
C GLU A 96 -11.95 10.25 9.20
N LYS A 97 -12.08 8.94 9.41
CA LYS A 97 -11.46 8.22 10.53
C LYS A 97 -9.94 8.23 10.47
N LEU A 98 -9.37 8.18 9.26
CA LEU A 98 -7.93 8.36 9.05
C LEU A 98 -7.48 9.84 9.06
N GLY A 99 -8.43 10.77 9.21
CA GLY A 99 -8.21 12.17 9.48
C GLY A 99 -8.28 13.10 8.29
N ALA A 100 -8.85 12.68 7.16
CA ALA A 100 -9.30 13.62 6.14
C ALA A 100 -10.45 14.49 6.68
N ASP A 101 -10.48 15.77 6.31
CA ASP A 101 -11.56 16.68 6.71
C ASP A 101 -12.77 16.48 5.80
N GLY A 102 -13.86 15.94 6.36
CA GLY A 102 -15.13 15.69 5.67
C GLY A 102 -15.87 16.93 5.17
N ASN A 103 -15.31 18.13 5.37
CA ASN A 103 -15.77 19.37 4.74
C ASN A 103 -15.00 19.71 3.46
N SER A 104 -13.91 19.02 3.15
CA SER A 104 -13.05 19.30 1.98
C SER A 104 -13.32 18.39 0.78
N PHE A 105 -14.05 17.30 0.99
CA PHE A 105 -14.34 16.32 -0.05
C PHE A 105 -15.65 15.56 0.20
N GLU A 106 -16.13 14.91 -0.85
CA GLU A 106 -17.15 13.87 -0.80
C GLU A 106 -16.88 12.77 -1.83
N PHE A 107 -17.51 11.61 -1.64
CA PHE A 107 -17.51 10.52 -2.62
C PHE A 107 -18.89 10.43 -3.26
N ILE A 108 -18.94 10.39 -4.58
CA ILE A 108 -20.19 10.44 -5.37
C ILE A 108 -20.23 9.23 -6.29
N GLU A 109 -21.33 8.47 -6.22
CA GLU A 109 -21.59 7.36 -7.14
C GLU A 109 -21.90 7.90 -8.55
N ILE A 110 -21.27 7.32 -9.58
CA ILE A 110 -21.44 7.74 -10.97
C ILE A 110 -22.32 6.72 -11.70
N TYR A 111 -23.57 7.10 -11.95
CA TYR A 111 -24.59 6.17 -12.46
C TYR A 111 -24.62 5.98 -13.98
N SER A 112 -23.91 6.82 -14.74
CA SER A 112 -23.86 6.73 -16.20
C SER A 112 -22.44 6.94 -16.71
N LEU A 113 -22.17 6.43 -17.91
CA LEU A 113 -20.96 6.69 -18.67
C LEU A 113 -21.25 7.54 -19.92
N ASP A 114 -22.48 8.05 -20.07
CA ASP A 114 -22.88 8.88 -21.20
C ASP A 114 -22.25 10.27 -21.10
N GLU A 115 -21.87 10.83 -22.24
CA GLU A 115 -21.18 12.12 -22.31
C GLU A 115 -22.06 13.29 -21.84
N ASP A 116 -23.38 13.15 -21.99
CA ASP A 116 -24.38 14.14 -21.56
C ASP A 116 -24.78 14.00 -20.09
N TYR A 117 -24.27 12.99 -19.37
CA TYR A 117 -24.44 12.90 -17.92
C TYR A 117 -23.63 14.02 -17.29
N PRO A 118 -24.23 14.95 -16.51
CA PRO A 118 -23.49 16.00 -15.86
C PRO A 118 -22.88 15.44 -14.57
N PRO A 119 -21.60 15.02 -14.53
CA PRO A 119 -20.97 14.82 -13.23
C PRO A 119 -21.01 16.16 -12.48
N GLU A 120 -21.03 16.11 -11.16
CA GLU A 120 -20.89 17.33 -10.37
C GLU A 120 -19.63 18.09 -10.81
N GLU A 121 -19.75 19.41 -10.91
CA GLU A 121 -18.58 20.26 -11.16
C GLU A 121 -17.61 20.02 -9.98
N ASN A 122 -16.32 19.80 -10.29
CA ASN A 122 -15.21 19.60 -9.34
C ASN A 122 -14.91 18.15 -8.87
N ILE A 123 -14.94 17.16 -9.77
CA ILE A 123 -14.32 15.85 -9.51
C ILE A 123 -12.78 15.97 -9.51
N TYR A 124 -12.14 15.56 -8.41
CA TYR A 124 -10.69 15.48 -8.25
C TYR A 124 -10.08 14.17 -8.77
N ALA A 125 -10.82 13.06 -8.63
CA ALA A 125 -10.40 11.74 -9.07
C ALA A 125 -11.60 10.84 -9.35
N PHE A 126 -11.43 9.84 -10.22
CA PHE A 126 -12.39 8.75 -10.37
C PHE A 126 -11.75 7.44 -9.90
N ILE A 127 -12.47 6.66 -9.10
CA ILE A 127 -12.06 5.35 -8.63
C ILE A 127 -12.94 4.33 -9.31
N PHE A 128 -12.32 3.42 -10.07
CA PHE A 128 -12.99 2.45 -10.91
C PHE A 128 -12.73 1.04 -10.42
N LEU A 129 -13.81 0.33 -10.10
CA LEU A 129 -13.81 -1.10 -9.77
C LEU A 129 -14.21 -1.91 -10.99
N TYR A 130 -13.47 -2.96 -11.31
CA TYR A 130 -13.82 -3.87 -12.40
C TYR A 130 -13.33 -5.30 -12.14
N PRO A 131 -13.84 -6.32 -12.85
CA PRO A 131 -13.40 -7.69 -12.68
C PRO A 131 -11.95 -7.87 -13.16
N ASP A 132 -11.09 -8.42 -12.31
CA ASP A 132 -9.73 -8.83 -12.66
C ASP A 132 -9.62 -10.35 -12.60
N ASN A 133 -9.61 -10.96 -13.77
CA ASN A 133 -9.44 -12.40 -13.95
C ASN A 133 -7.96 -12.81 -13.98
N GLY A 134 -7.03 -11.91 -13.62
CA GLY A 134 -5.59 -12.12 -13.68
C GLY A 134 -5.03 -12.25 -15.10
N SER A 135 -5.89 -12.10 -16.12
CA SER A 135 -5.57 -12.26 -17.53
C SER A 135 -5.60 -10.95 -18.31
N THR A 136 -6.00 -9.83 -17.68
CA THR A 136 -5.77 -8.50 -18.25
C THR A 136 -4.29 -8.37 -18.57
N PRO A 137 -3.91 -8.30 -19.85
CA PRO A 137 -2.52 -8.16 -20.22
C PRO A 137 -2.00 -6.90 -19.54
N ILE A 138 -0.86 -7.02 -18.85
CA ILE A 138 0.00 -5.89 -18.55
C ILE A 138 0.22 -5.24 -19.90
N SER A 139 -0.51 -4.17 -20.23
CA SER A 139 -0.65 -3.71 -21.59
C SER A 139 0.66 -3.09 -22.05
N ASN A 140 1.71 -3.89 -22.32
CA ASN A 140 3.07 -3.50 -22.69
C ASN A 140 3.42 -2.10 -22.16
N VAL A 141 3.21 -1.91 -20.84
CA VAL A 141 3.02 -0.56 -20.30
C VAL A 141 4.38 0.10 -20.26
N SER A 142 4.68 0.90 -21.27
CA SER A 142 5.84 1.75 -21.25
C SER A 142 5.61 2.79 -20.16
N SER A 143 6.37 2.71 -19.07
CA SER A 143 6.55 3.77 -18.08
C SER A 143 7.22 5.03 -18.65
N GLN A 144 7.32 5.12 -19.97
CA GLN A 144 8.23 6.04 -20.67
C GLN A 144 7.78 7.50 -20.60
N ASP A 145 6.55 7.78 -20.18
CA ASP A 145 5.97 9.12 -20.24
C ASP A 145 5.33 9.60 -18.91
N VAL A 146 5.83 9.13 -17.76
CA VAL A 146 5.49 9.78 -16.48
C VAL A 146 6.34 11.03 -16.31
N HIS A 147 5.83 12.16 -16.78
CA HIS A 147 6.51 13.45 -16.74
C HIS A 147 6.23 14.25 -15.46
N ASP A 148 5.25 13.82 -14.67
CA ASP A 148 4.76 14.54 -13.51
C ASP A 148 5.16 13.87 -12.19
N ASN A 149 5.32 14.68 -11.14
CA ASN A 149 5.63 14.19 -9.81
C ASN A 149 4.35 13.67 -9.12
N LEU A 150 4.02 12.41 -9.39
CA LEU A 150 2.85 11.73 -8.85
C LEU A 150 3.21 10.93 -7.59
N TRP A 151 2.32 10.98 -6.59
CA TRP A 151 2.40 10.11 -5.42
C TRP A 151 1.73 8.76 -5.76
N THR A 152 2.52 7.69 -5.84
CA THR A 152 2.07 6.32 -6.13
C THR A 152 2.60 5.33 -5.10
N ILE A 153 1.77 4.37 -4.70
CA ILE A 153 2.15 3.20 -3.89
C ILE A 153 1.88 1.90 -4.67
N LYS A 154 2.67 0.87 -4.39
CA LYS A 154 2.48 -0.48 -4.92
C LYS A 154 1.80 -1.39 -3.91
N GLN A 155 0.89 -2.20 -4.42
CA GLN A 155 0.33 -3.35 -3.75
C GLN A 155 1.35 -4.47 -3.86
N ILE A 156 1.89 -4.88 -2.74
CA ILE A 156 2.71 -6.08 -2.61
C ILE A 156 1.82 -7.26 -2.19
N ASP A 157 2.33 -8.48 -2.27
CA ASP A 157 1.53 -9.69 -2.00
C ASP A 157 0.96 -9.70 -0.57
N GLU A 158 1.66 -9.09 0.40
CA GLU A 158 1.22 -8.94 1.78
C GLU A 158 0.11 -7.89 1.98
N LEU A 159 -0.17 -7.08 0.94
CA LEU A 159 -1.27 -6.13 0.87
C LEU A 159 -2.36 -6.65 -0.07
N ASP A 160 -2.55 -7.96 -0.18
CA ASP A 160 -3.68 -8.53 -0.91
C ASP A 160 -5.00 -7.95 -0.38
N SER A 161 -6.01 -7.82 -1.24
CA SER A 161 -7.30 -7.17 -0.92
C SER A 161 -7.25 -5.67 -0.54
N CYS A 162 -6.07 -5.03 -0.51
CA CYS A 162 -5.93 -3.59 -0.22
C CYS A 162 -6.08 -2.67 -1.44
N CYS A 163 -6.44 -3.20 -2.60
CA CYS A 163 -6.49 -2.42 -3.85
C CYS A 163 -7.41 -1.19 -3.72
N CYS A 164 -8.53 -1.30 -2.98
CA CYS A 164 -9.42 -0.19 -2.67
C CYS A 164 -8.70 0.93 -1.89
N LEU A 165 -8.03 0.58 -0.79
CA LEU A 165 -7.26 1.53 0.01
C LEU A 165 -6.15 2.18 -0.82
N ILE A 166 -5.47 1.40 -1.66
CA ILE A 166 -4.41 1.93 -2.52
C ILE A 166 -4.98 2.93 -3.53
N ALA A 167 -6.12 2.65 -4.15
CA ALA A 167 -6.79 3.60 -5.04
C ALA A 167 -7.24 4.88 -4.30
N LEU A 168 -7.74 4.74 -3.07
CA LEU A 168 -8.09 5.88 -2.20
C LEU A 168 -6.86 6.73 -1.84
N LEU A 169 -5.73 6.10 -1.51
CA LEU A 169 -4.46 6.78 -1.24
C LEU A 169 -3.89 7.47 -2.49
N HIS A 170 -4.00 6.85 -3.66
CA HIS A 170 -3.67 7.49 -4.93
C HIS A 170 -4.54 8.72 -5.19
N ALA A 171 -5.85 8.62 -4.99
CA ALA A 171 -6.79 9.71 -5.19
C ALA A 171 -6.53 10.89 -4.24
N ILE A 172 -6.41 10.64 -2.93
CA ILE A 172 -6.16 11.69 -1.92
C ILE A 172 -4.74 12.25 -2.02
N GLY A 173 -3.73 11.38 -2.13
CA GLY A 173 -2.33 11.78 -2.10
C GLY A 173 -1.92 12.69 -3.25
N ASN A 174 -2.59 12.61 -4.40
CA ASN A 174 -2.38 13.49 -5.53
C ASN A 174 -3.29 14.74 -5.52
N ASN A 175 -4.17 14.88 -4.51
CA ASN A 175 -5.11 15.99 -4.36
C ASN A 175 -4.99 16.71 -3.00
N LEU A 176 -3.84 16.60 -2.33
CA LEU A 176 -3.59 17.23 -1.01
C LEU A 176 -3.62 18.77 -1.01
N ASP A 177 -3.59 19.42 -2.18
CA ASP A 177 -3.81 20.87 -2.29
C ASP A 177 -5.28 21.24 -2.07
N ASN A 178 -6.20 20.29 -2.31
CA ASN A 178 -7.65 20.47 -2.23
C ASN A 178 -8.27 19.76 -1.02
N ILE A 179 -7.67 18.63 -0.60
CA ILE A 179 -8.17 17.79 0.50
C ILE A 179 -7.36 18.07 1.75
N VAL A 180 -8.04 18.56 2.78
CA VAL A 180 -7.41 18.94 4.04
C VAL A 180 -7.26 17.69 4.92
N LEU A 181 -6.04 17.44 5.39
CA LEU A 181 -5.78 16.42 6.40
C LEU A 181 -5.59 17.08 7.76
N LYS A 182 -6.25 16.55 8.79
CA LYS A 182 -6.06 17.00 10.17
C LYS A 182 -4.60 16.76 10.58
N ALA A 183 -4.01 17.74 11.26
CA ALA A 183 -2.65 17.63 11.77
C ALA A 183 -2.50 16.38 12.65
N ASP A 184 -1.35 15.72 12.56
CA ASP A 184 -1.01 14.49 13.30
C ASP A 184 -1.97 13.30 13.09
N SER A 185 -2.86 13.37 12.09
CA SER A 185 -3.71 12.26 11.71
C SER A 185 -2.92 11.12 11.04
N PRO A 186 -3.46 9.87 11.04
CA PRO A 186 -2.86 8.75 10.33
C PRO A 186 -2.46 9.09 8.88
N LEU A 187 -3.36 9.67 8.07
CA LEU A 187 -3.02 10.05 6.70
C LEU A 187 -1.96 11.15 6.62
N ALA A 188 -2.05 12.20 7.45
CA ALA A 188 -1.07 13.27 7.43
C ALA A 188 0.34 12.76 7.76
N MET A 189 0.46 11.91 8.79
CA MET A 189 1.73 11.28 9.15
C MET A 189 2.23 10.33 8.06
N PHE A 190 1.34 9.55 7.44
CA PHE A 190 1.68 8.61 6.40
C PHE A 190 2.21 9.31 5.14
N PHE A 191 1.49 10.32 4.62
CA PHE A 191 1.94 11.08 3.45
C PHE A 191 3.23 11.86 3.72
N GLU A 192 3.38 12.47 4.89
CA GLU A 192 4.61 13.19 5.24
C GLU A 192 5.82 12.24 5.34
N LYS A 193 5.64 11.06 5.96
CA LYS A 193 6.69 10.04 6.06
C LYS A 193 7.11 9.49 4.70
N THR A 194 6.18 9.42 3.75
CA THR A 194 6.37 8.70 2.48
C THR A 194 6.61 9.59 1.26
N LYS A 195 6.61 10.92 1.41
CA LYS A 195 6.70 11.86 0.29
C LYS A 195 7.90 11.63 -0.64
N ASN A 196 9.05 11.27 -0.08
CA ASN A 196 10.30 11.05 -0.83
C ASN A 196 10.64 9.57 -1.06
N MET A 197 9.71 8.66 -0.76
CA MET A 197 9.90 7.22 -0.91
C MET A 197 9.44 6.73 -2.29
N THR A 198 10.01 5.62 -2.73
CA THR A 198 9.55 4.87 -3.91
C THR A 198 8.20 4.18 -3.65
N ALA A 199 7.53 3.72 -4.71
CA ALA A 199 6.25 3.02 -4.59
C ALA A 199 6.34 1.72 -3.76
N ASP A 200 7.46 0.99 -3.85
CA ASP A 200 7.71 -0.22 -3.07
C ASP A 200 8.01 0.10 -1.60
N GLU A 201 8.82 1.13 -1.30
CA GLU A 201 9.07 1.56 0.09
C GLU A 201 7.79 2.06 0.76
N ARG A 202 6.93 2.76 0.02
CA ARG A 202 5.59 3.15 0.47
C ARG A 202 4.74 1.94 0.85
N ALA A 203 4.82 0.85 0.09
CA ALA A 203 4.12 -0.41 0.39
C ALA A 203 4.57 -1.02 1.71
N VAL A 204 5.88 -0.99 1.99
CA VAL A 204 6.44 -1.47 3.26
C VAL A 204 5.99 -0.60 4.43
N VAL A 205 5.91 0.73 4.27
CA VAL A 205 5.32 1.61 5.29
C VAL A 205 3.83 1.30 5.48
N LEU A 206 3.11 1.14 4.36
CA LEU A 206 1.82 0.45 4.17
C LEU A 206 1.56 -0.63 5.21
N LEU A 207 2.25 -1.73 4.95
CA LEU A 207 2.14 -3.00 5.64
C LEU A 207 2.37 -2.90 7.16
N ASN A 208 3.18 -1.93 7.59
CA ASN A 208 3.55 -1.76 8.99
C ASN A 208 2.73 -0.67 9.72
N ASP A 209 1.77 -0.02 9.05
CA ASP A 209 0.92 0.99 9.68
C ASP A 209 -0.29 0.37 10.37
N GLN A 210 -0.13 0.08 11.67
CA GLN A 210 -1.18 -0.52 12.49
C GLN A 210 -2.44 0.34 12.61
N LYS A 211 -2.31 1.67 12.53
CA LYS A 211 -3.47 2.57 12.67
C LYS A 211 -4.32 2.52 11.41
N ILE A 212 -3.67 2.53 10.24
CA ILE A 212 -4.37 2.39 8.97
C ILE A 212 -4.99 1.00 8.86
N HIS A 213 -4.24 -0.06 9.19
CA HIS A 213 -4.75 -1.44 9.19
C HIS A 213 -5.98 -1.60 10.09
N GLN A 214 -5.91 -1.15 11.35
CA GLN A 214 -7.06 -1.24 12.26
C GLN A 214 -8.28 -0.48 11.72
N ALA A 215 -8.08 0.73 11.20
CA ALA A 215 -9.17 1.51 10.64
C ALA A 215 -9.78 0.86 9.39
N HIS A 216 -8.96 0.19 8.57
CA HIS A 216 -9.36 -0.58 7.39
C HIS A 216 -10.28 -1.73 7.78
N GLU A 217 -9.84 -2.58 8.71
CA GLU A 217 -10.59 -3.77 9.13
C GLU A 217 -11.93 -3.39 9.78
N GLU A 218 -11.92 -2.42 10.69
CA GLU A 218 -13.14 -1.90 11.32
C GLU A 218 -14.11 -1.28 10.28
N THR A 219 -13.60 -0.80 9.14
CA THR A 219 -14.44 -0.30 8.04
C THR A 219 -14.97 -1.46 7.21
N ALA A 220 -14.16 -2.46 6.89
CA ALA A 220 -14.59 -3.64 6.13
C ALA A 220 -15.74 -4.39 6.82
N GLU A 221 -15.75 -4.41 8.16
CA GLU A 221 -16.85 -4.99 8.96
C GLU A 221 -18.18 -4.21 8.90
N GLN A 222 -18.16 -2.94 8.46
CA GLN A 222 -19.34 -2.08 8.37
C GLN A 222 -20.04 -2.13 7.00
N GLY A 223 -19.49 -2.90 6.05
CA GLY A 223 -20.09 -3.11 4.74
C GLY A 223 -21.53 -3.67 4.84
N GLN A 224 -22.32 -3.40 3.81
CA GLN A 224 -23.69 -3.93 3.71
C GLN A 224 -23.67 -5.41 3.27
N THR A 225 -22.56 -5.82 2.64
CA THR A 225 -22.32 -7.18 2.18
C THR A 225 -21.50 -8.00 3.18
N ALA A 226 -21.67 -9.32 3.17
CA ALA A 226 -20.86 -10.21 3.98
C ALA A 226 -19.39 -10.17 3.51
N MET A 227 -18.46 -10.10 4.45
CA MET A 227 -17.04 -10.15 4.17
C MET A 227 -16.68 -11.47 3.49
N VAL A 228 -15.75 -11.41 2.53
CA VAL A 228 -15.25 -12.59 1.82
C VAL A 228 -14.10 -13.19 2.63
N ASP A 229 -14.31 -14.40 3.16
CA ASP A 229 -13.42 -14.95 4.20
C ASP A 229 -12.04 -15.42 3.71
N SER A 230 -11.83 -15.85 2.46
CA SER A 230 -10.47 -16.26 2.01
C SER A 230 -10.32 -16.67 0.53
N GLU A 231 -10.86 -15.92 -0.43
CA GLU A 231 -10.47 -16.10 -1.83
C GLU A 231 -9.99 -14.78 -2.41
N ARG A 232 -8.95 -14.83 -3.25
CA ARG A 232 -8.46 -13.66 -3.98
C ARG A 232 -9.66 -13.01 -4.66
N VAL A 233 -9.93 -11.76 -4.27
CA VAL A 233 -11.08 -11.03 -4.78
C VAL A 233 -10.90 -10.84 -6.28
N GLY A 234 -11.87 -11.32 -7.07
CA GLY A 234 -11.84 -11.29 -8.53
C GLY A 234 -12.07 -9.90 -9.12
N TYR A 235 -11.80 -8.84 -8.37
CA TYR A 235 -12.02 -7.45 -8.73
C TYR A 235 -10.79 -6.61 -8.39
N HIS A 236 -10.61 -5.51 -9.11
CA HIS A 236 -9.49 -4.60 -8.93
C HIS A 236 -9.92 -3.15 -9.01
N TYR A 237 -9.31 -2.31 -8.17
CA TYR A 237 -9.52 -0.86 -8.16
C TYR A 237 -8.35 -0.13 -8.81
N ILE A 238 -8.66 0.88 -9.62
CA ILE A 238 -7.70 1.86 -10.13
C ILE A 238 -8.22 3.27 -9.89
N ALA A 239 -7.32 4.25 -9.80
CA ALA A 239 -7.67 5.66 -9.66
C ALA A 239 -7.27 6.43 -10.93
N TYR A 240 -8.18 7.18 -11.51
CA TYR A 240 -7.89 8.18 -12.53
C TYR A 240 -7.73 9.54 -11.87
N ILE A 241 -6.65 10.24 -12.18
CA ILE A 241 -6.34 11.57 -11.61
C ILE A 241 -5.84 12.51 -12.70
N VAL A 242 -6.04 13.81 -12.46
CA VAL A 242 -5.44 14.88 -13.26
C VAL A 242 -4.28 15.48 -12.48
N SER A 243 -3.11 15.52 -13.08
CA SER A 243 -1.94 16.13 -12.45
C SER A 243 -2.04 17.66 -12.44
N LYS A 244 -1.15 18.31 -11.69
CA LYS A 244 -1.01 19.78 -11.70
C LYS A 244 -0.61 20.34 -13.08
N ASN A 245 -0.08 19.51 -13.97
CA ASN A 245 0.28 19.86 -15.33
C ASN A 245 -0.83 19.50 -16.34
N ASN A 246 -2.06 19.29 -15.86
CA ASN A 246 -3.23 19.01 -16.67
C ASN A 246 -3.16 17.69 -17.45
N ASN A 247 -2.36 16.73 -16.96
CA ASN A 247 -2.22 15.40 -17.56
C ASN A 247 -3.10 14.39 -16.83
N LEU A 248 -3.87 13.61 -17.59
CA LEU A 248 -4.67 12.50 -17.12
C LEU A 248 -3.81 11.24 -16.97
N TYR A 249 -3.86 10.64 -15.79
CA TYR A 249 -3.20 9.38 -15.47
C TYR A 249 -4.18 8.34 -14.94
N ALA A 250 -3.92 7.07 -15.26
CA ALA A 250 -4.43 5.93 -14.51
C ALA A 250 -3.37 5.45 -13.52
N LEU A 251 -3.69 5.48 -12.24
CA LEU A 251 -2.86 4.97 -11.16
C LEU A 251 -3.34 3.58 -10.75
N ASN A 252 -2.43 2.62 -10.83
CA ASN A 252 -2.70 1.22 -10.59
C ASN A 252 -1.78 0.68 -9.49
N GLY A 253 -2.37 0.19 -8.41
CA GLY A 253 -1.63 -0.41 -7.31
C GLY A 253 -1.01 -1.76 -7.64
N SER A 254 -1.36 -2.42 -8.75
CA SER A 254 -1.02 -3.83 -9.02
C SER A 254 0.44 -4.20 -8.71
N THR A 255 0.66 -5.44 -8.28
CA THR A 255 2.00 -6.03 -8.10
C THR A 255 2.80 -6.06 -9.42
N ARG A 256 2.12 -5.92 -10.57
CA ARG A 256 2.69 -6.02 -11.92
C ARG A 256 2.57 -4.70 -12.68
N GLY A 257 3.68 -4.26 -13.26
CA GLY A 257 3.73 -3.08 -14.14
C GLY A 257 4.04 -1.77 -13.41
N PRO A 258 3.97 -0.63 -14.12
CA PRO A 258 4.15 0.69 -13.54
C PRO A 258 2.89 1.19 -12.83
N GLN A 259 3.07 1.98 -11.77
CA GLN A 259 1.96 2.41 -10.91
C GLN A 259 1.24 3.66 -11.42
N ALA A 260 1.76 4.26 -12.48
CA ALA A 260 1.15 5.35 -13.20
C ALA A 260 1.26 5.07 -14.70
N LYS A 261 0.14 5.27 -15.40
CA LYS A 261 0.05 5.26 -16.87
C LYS A 261 -0.44 6.63 -17.31
N PHE A 262 0.39 7.35 -18.08
CA PHE A 262 -0.06 8.53 -18.79
C PHE A 262 -1.12 8.14 -19.82
N ILE A 263 -2.23 8.86 -19.83
CA ILE A 263 -3.30 8.65 -20.81
C ILE A 263 -3.21 9.74 -21.87
N ARG A 264 -3.28 11.01 -21.43
CA ARG A 264 -3.24 12.19 -22.30
C ARG A 264 -3.15 13.48 -21.47
N GLU A 265 -2.85 14.58 -22.13
CA GLU A 265 -3.15 15.92 -21.62
C GLU A 265 -4.67 16.17 -21.76
N LEU A 266 -5.28 16.80 -20.74
CA LEU A 266 -6.63 17.32 -20.86
C LEU A 266 -6.61 18.56 -21.75
N ASP A 267 -7.58 18.66 -22.66
CA ASP A 267 -7.66 19.73 -23.64
C ASP A 267 -9.03 20.43 -23.57
N LYS A 268 -9.85 20.29 -24.61
CA LYS A 268 -11.18 20.87 -24.70
C LYS A 268 -12.26 19.98 -24.10
N GLU A 269 -12.01 18.68 -23.99
CA GLU A 269 -12.98 17.74 -23.40
C GLU A 269 -12.80 17.63 -21.88
N SER A 270 -13.88 17.28 -21.19
CA SER A 270 -13.88 17.17 -19.73
C SER A 270 -13.10 15.94 -19.23
N PHE A 271 -12.63 16.01 -17.99
CA PHE A 271 -12.02 14.87 -17.29
C PHE A 271 -12.92 13.63 -17.32
N TYR A 272 -14.22 13.82 -17.05
CA TYR A 272 -15.22 12.76 -17.08
C TYR A 272 -15.39 12.11 -18.45
N SER A 273 -15.42 12.91 -19.53
CA SER A 273 -15.54 12.39 -20.91
C SER A 273 -14.39 11.45 -21.27
N TYR A 274 -13.17 11.76 -20.82
CA TYR A 274 -12.03 10.88 -21.05
C TYR A 274 -12.07 9.62 -20.20
N VAL A 275 -12.38 9.74 -18.91
CA VAL A 275 -12.43 8.57 -18.02
C VAL A 275 -13.53 7.60 -18.45
N THR A 276 -14.71 8.09 -18.80
CA THR A 276 -15.80 7.23 -19.29
C THR A 276 -15.45 6.51 -20.59
N ARG A 277 -14.67 7.15 -21.49
CA ARG A 277 -14.15 6.51 -22.70
C ARG A 277 -13.17 5.38 -22.40
N GLU A 278 -12.23 5.61 -21.47
CA GLU A 278 -11.29 4.58 -21.01
C GLU A 278 -12.04 3.41 -20.34
N ILE A 279 -13.07 3.70 -19.54
CA ILE A 279 -13.91 2.68 -18.89
C ILE A 279 -14.72 1.89 -19.92
N LYS A 280 -15.36 2.56 -20.89
CA LYS A 280 -16.08 1.90 -21.99
C LYS A 280 -15.16 0.98 -22.79
N GLN A 281 -13.92 1.41 -23.06
CA GLN A 281 -12.91 0.56 -23.69
C GLN A 281 -12.59 -0.65 -22.82
N ARG A 282 -12.36 -0.47 -21.51
CA ARG A 282 -12.08 -1.59 -20.60
C ARG A 282 -13.24 -2.59 -20.52
N ILE A 283 -14.48 -2.10 -20.46
CA ILE A 283 -15.68 -2.96 -20.49
C ILE A 283 -15.71 -3.78 -21.79
N HIS A 284 -15.39 -3.17 -22.92
CA HIS A 284 -15.29 -3.87 -24.20
C HIS A 284 -14.20 -4.96 -24.19
N GLU A 285 -13.02 -4.66 -23.65
CA GLU A 285 -11.91 -5.62 -23.46
C GLU A 285 -12.30 -6.80 -22.54
N LEU A 286 -13.24 -6.57 -21.62
CA LEU A 286 -13.82 -7.57 -20.73
C LEU A 286 -15.09 -8.24 -21.31
N ASN A 287 -15.24 -8.26 -22.63
CA ASN A 287 -16.39 -8.85 -23.34
C ASN A 287 -17.76 -8.29 -22.92
N GLY A 288 -17.81 -7.02 -22.52
CA GLY A 288 -19.04 -6.36 -22.08
C GLY A 288 -19.45 -6.71 -20.65
N ASP A 289 -18.52 -7.12 -19.79
CA ASP A 289 -18.81 -7.38 -18.38
C ASP A 289 -19.30 -6.11 -17.67
N ILE A 290 -20.50 -6.18 -17.13
CA ILE A 290 -21.18 -5.06 -16.47
C ILE A 290 -20.90 -4.99 -14.97
N ARG A 291 -20.09 -5.89 -14.41
CA ARG A 291 -19.76 -5.91 -12.98
C ARG A 291 -18.66 -4.90 -12.65
N PHE A 292 -18.99 -3.62 -12.82
CA PHE A 292 -18.12 -2.51 -12.48
C PHE A 292 -18.85 -1.50 -11.60
N ASN A 293 -18.07 -0.65 -10.93
CA ASN A 293 -18.57 0.51 -10.19
C ASN A 293 -17.62 1.70 -10.45
N LEU A 294 -18.15 2.92 -10.48
CA LEU A 294 -17.38 4.15 -10.65
C LEU A 294 -17.79 5.17 -9.59
N ILE A 295 -16.84 5.59 -8.76
CA ILE A 295 -17.04 6.59 -7.72
C ILE A 295 -16.12 7.78 -7.97
N GLY A 296 -16.66 8.98 -7.94
CA GLY A 296 -15.91 10.23 -7.97
C GLY A 296 -15.50 10.68 -6.58
N LEU A 297 -14.25 11.12 -6.40
CA LEU A 297 -13.83 11.95 -5.28
C LEU A 297 -13.98 13.40 -5.71
N ALA A 298 -14.88 14.14 -5.08
CA ALA A 298 -15.24 15.49 -5.48
C ALA A 298 -15.05 16.51 -4.36
N ARG A 299 -15.09 17.78 -4.74
CA ARG A 299 -15.20 18.90 -3.81
C ARG A 299 -16.59 18.91 -3.16
N LYS A 300 -16.62 19.25 -1.87
CA LYS A 300 -17.82 19.59 -1.12
C LYS A 300 -18.03 21.11 -0.99
#